data_AF-A0A9J7KUI4-F1
#
_entry.id   AF-A0A9J7KUI4-F1
#
_cell.length_a   1.000
_cell.length_b   1.000
_cell.length_c   1.000
_cell.angle_alpha   90.00
_cell.angle_beta   90.00
_cell.angle_gamma   90.00
#
_symmetry.space_group_name_H-M   'P 1'
#
loop_
_entity.id
_entity.type
_entity.pdbx_description
1 polymer ?
#
loop_
_entity_poly.entity_id
_entity_poly.type
_entity_poly.pdbx_seq_one_letter_code
_entity_poly.pdbx_strand_id
1 'polypeptide(L)'
;MSRMFRVASQAASLEILRGARVVVTGCSTGVGEQVAYQYARLGAKVVITARREERLREVVAKMKDLGAQEAIYVAGDIISGPSCICPGCS
;
A
#
# COMPACT_ATOMS: atom_id res chain seq x y z
N MET A 1 27.57 -24.95 5.79
CA MET A 1 27.64 -23.56 5.32
C MET A 1 26.57 -23.36 4.27
N SER A 2 25.47 -22.76 4.70
CA SER A 2 24.13 -22.93 4.15
C SER A 2 23.95 -22.22 2.81
N ARG A 3 23.39 -22.96 1.85
CA ARG A 3 23.18 -22.59 0.46
C ARG A 3 22.45 -21.25 0.31
N MET A 4 23.12 -20.36 -0.41
CA MET A 4 22.63 -19.09 -0.94
C MET A 4 21.39 -19.33 -1.83
N PHE A 5 20.20 -19.04 -1.31
CA PHE A 5 18.98 -18.92 -2.12
C PHE A 5 19.16 -17.72 -3.05
N ARG A 6 19.48 -18.01 -4.31
CA ARG A 6 19.70 -17.03 -5.37
C ARG A 6 18.36 -16.42 -5.75
N VAL A 7 17.99 -15.29 -5.14
CA VAL A 7 16.81 -14.49 -5.53
C VAL A 7 17.14 -13.73 -6.82
N ALA A 8 17.11 -14.43 -7.95
CA ALA A 8 17.29 -13.84 -9.27
C ALA A 8 16.03 -13.10 -9.79
N SER A 9 14.90 -13.13 -9.08
CA SER A 9 13.64 -12.49 -9.50
C SER A 9 13.43 -11.07 -8.96
N GLN A 10 14.25 -10.61 -8.01
CA GLN A 10 14.05 -9.31 -7.37
C GLN A 10 14.43 -8.12 -8.24
N ALA A 11 15.19 -8.28 -9.33
CA ALA A 11 15.59 -7.17 -10.19
C ALA A 11 14.59 -6.89 -11.33
N ALA A 12 14.03 -7.93 -11.98
CA ALA A 12 13.10 -7.77 -13.10
C ALA A 12 11.74 -7.18 -12.69
N SER A 13 11.39 -7.26 -11.40
CA SER A 13 10.10 -6.82 -10.86
C SER A 13 10.09 -5.36 -10.41
N LEU A 14 11.27 -4.74 -10.21
CA LEU A 14 11.39 -3.37 -9.69
C LEU A 14 10.98 -2.32 -10.73
N GLU A 15 11.24 -2.60 -12.00
CA GLU A 15 10.89 -1.70 -13.11
C GLU A 15 9.41 -1.81 -13.49
N ILE A 16 8.82 -3.00 -13.34
CA ILE A 16 7.38 -3.25 -13.58
C ILE A 16 6.50 -2.52 -12.56
N LEU A 17 6.99 -2.35 -11.33
CA LEU A 17 6.22 -1.74 -10.24
C LEU A 17 6.28 -0.21 -10.21
N ARG A 18 7.22 0.42 -10.93
CA ARG A 18 7.25 1.89 -11.09
C ARG A 18 6.03 2.35 -11.87
N GLY A 19 5.13 3.09 -11.22
CA GLY A 19 3.86 3.55 -11.81
C GLY A 19 2.76 2.48 -11.85
N ALA A 20 3.00 1.27 -11.33
CA ALA A 20 1.95 0.28 -11.15
C ALA A 20 0.94 0.72 -10.10
N ARG A 21 -0.34 0.41 -10.32
CA ARG A 21 -1.43 0.71 -9.38
C ARG A 21 -1.67 -0.50 -8.49
N VAL A 22 -1.42 -0.36 -7.19
CA VAL A 22 -1.53 -1.44 -6.20
C VAL A 22 -2.57 -1.07 -5.16
N VAL A 23 -3.53 -1.95 -4.92
CA VAL A 23 -4.51 -1.81 -3.84
C VAL A 23 -4.15 -2.77 -2.72
N VAL A 24 -3.98 -2.25 -1.51
CA VAL A 24 -3.64 -3.05 -0.32
C VAL A 24 -4.73 -2.91 0.73
N THR A 25 -5.38 -4.03 1.03
CA THR A 25 -6.47 -4.13 1.99
C THR A 25 -5.96 -4.57 3.36
N GLY A 26 -6.57 -4.10 4.45
CA GLY A 26 -6.15 -4.48 5.81
C GLY A 26 -4.84 -3.82 6.24
N CYS A 27 -4.52 -2.65 5.69
CA CYS A 27 -3.24 -1.96 5.89
C CYS A 27 -3.09 -1.21 7.23
N SER A 28 -4.01 -1.39 8.18
CA SER A 28 -3.96 -0.64 9.45
C SER A 28 -2.81 -1.03 10.37
N THR A 29 -2.21 -2.21 10.21
CA THR A 29 -1.10 -2.72 11.04
C THR A 29 -0.37 -3.91 10.40
N GLY A 30 0.90 -4.10 10.77
CA GLY A 30 1.61 -5.37 10.59
C GLY A 30 2.08 -5.59 9.16
N VAL A 31 1.77 -6.76 8.58
CA VAL A 31 2.28 -7.17 7.27
C VAL A 31 1.78 -6.24 6.15
N GLY A 32 0.51 -5.84 6.19
CA GLY A 32 -0.06 -4.94 5.18
C GLY A 32 0.67 -3.60 5.10
N GLU A 33 0.97 -3.01 6.26
CA GLU A 33 1.71 -1.75 6.36
C GLU A 33 3.12 -1.88 5.75
N GLN A 34 3.87 -2.92 6.12
CA GLN A 34 5.22 -3.14 5.60
C GLN A 34 5.23 -3.36 4.09
N VAL A 35 4.24 -4.11 3.58
CA VAL A 35 4.07 -4.35 2.14
C VAL A 35 3.80 -3.02 1.42
N ALA A 36 2.94 -2.16 1.97
CA ALA A 36 2.65 -0.85 1.40
C ALA A 36 3.92 0.04 1.35
N TYR A 37 4.76 0.00 2.38
CA TYR A 37 6.05 0.70 2.38
C TYR A 37 7.03 0.19 1.34
N GLN A 38 7.08 -1.14 1.13
CA GLN A 38 7.92 -1.68 0.06
C GLN A 38 7.44 -1.15 -1.30
N TYR A 39 6.15 -1.25 -1.61
CA TYR A 39 5.63 -0.70 -2.87
C TYR A 39 5.82 0.81 -3.01
N ALA A 40 5.72 1.56 -1.92
CA ALA A 40 6.03 2.99 -1.90
C ALA A 40 7.49 3.28 -2.29
N ARG A 41 8.45 2.55 -1.71
CA ARG A 41 9.89 2.67 -2.05
C ARG A 41 10.19 2.34 -3.51
N LEU A 42 9.33 1.52 -4.13
CA LEU A 42 9.45 1.15 -5.53
C LEU A 42 8.84 2.19 -6.48
N GLY A 43 8.25 3.27 -5.95
CA GLY A 43 7.61 4.30 -6.77
C GLY A 43 6.29 3.85 -7.39
N ALA A 44 5.62 2.87 -6.77
CA ALA A 44 4.28 2.47 -7.17
C ALA A 44 3.24 3.51 -6.73
N LYS A 45 2.05 3.45 -7.34
CA LYS A 45 0.85 4.16 -6.91
C LYS A 45 0.05 3.24 -6.01
N VAL A 46 0.04 3.54 -4.71
CA VAL A 46 -0.51 2.64 -3.70
C VAL A 46 -1.80 3.22 -3.12
N VAL A 47 -2.87 2.44 -3.15
CA VAL A 47 -4.13 2.71 -2.46
C VAL A 47 -4.23 1.76 -1.28
N ILE A 48 -4.36 2.29 -0.07
CA ILE A 48 -4.51 1.49 1.15
C ILE A 48 -5.92 1.61 1.72
N THR A 49 -6.45 0.52 2.27
CA THR A 49 -7.75 0.53 2.94
C THR A 49 -7.75 -0.25 4.24
N ALA A 50 -8.42 0.31 5.25
CA ALA A 50 -8.65 -0.29 6.55
C ALA A 50 -9.76 0.45 7.32
N ARG A 51 -10.16 -0.11 8.45
CA ARG A 51 -11.21 0.44 9.32
C ARG A 51 -10.78 1.68 10.13
N ARG A 52 -9.48 1.84 10.38
CA ARG A 52 -8.94 2.92 11.24
C ARG A 52 -8.28 4.00 10.39
N GLU A 53 -8.99 5.10 10.17
CA GLU A 53 -8.54 6.22 9.34
C GLU A 53 -7.25 6.89 9.85
N GLU A 54 -7.15 7.10 11.16
CA GLU A 54 -5.99 7.79 11.76
C GLU A 54 -4.67 7.07 11.44
N ARG A 55 -4.64 5.74 11.59
CA ARG A 55 -3.47 4.94 11.20
C ARG A 55 -3.21 4.97 9.70
N LEU A 56 -4.24 4.95 8.87
CA LEU A 56 -4.06 5.04 7.42
C LEU A 56 -3.40 6.36 7.01
N ARG A 57 -3.75 7.47 7.66
CA ARG A 57 -3.09 8.77 7.43
C ARG A 57 -1.61 8.73 7.77
N GLU A 58 -1.24 8.12 8.90
CA GLU A 58 0.17 7.95 9.29
C GLU A 58 0.95 7.10 8.27
N VAL A 59 0.36 5.99 7.81
CA VAL A 59 0.97 5.11 6.81
C VAL A 59 1.13 5.83 5.47
N VAL A 60 0.12 6.60 5.02
CA VAL A 60 0.23 7.40 3.79
C VAL A 60 1.31 8.48 3.90
N ALA A 61 1.41 9.16 5.04
CA ALA A 61 2.46 10.15 5.26
C ALA A 61 3.86 9.51 5.15
N LYS A 62 4.06 8.35 5.78
CA LYS A 62 5.30 7.58 5.68
C LYS A 62 5.57 7.10 4.26
N MET A 63 4.55 6.62 3.54
CA MET A 63 4.72 6.19 2.14
C MET A 63 5.18 7.34 1.22
N LYS A 64 4.66 8.56 1.44
CA LYS A 64 5.10 9.75 0.69
C LYS A 64 6.56 10.09 0.98
N ASP A 65 6.98 10.02 2.25
CA ASP A 65 8.38 10.23 2.66
C ASP A 65 9.32 9.19 2.04
N LEU A 66 8.87 7.94 1.93
CA LEU A 66 9.61 6.82 1.33
C LEU A 66 9.73 6.89 -0.20
N GLY A 67 9.11 7.86 -0.87
CA GLY A 67 9.19 8.05 -2.32
C GLY A 67 8.05 7.43 -3.13
N ALA A 68 6.89 7.19 -2.52
CA ALA A 68 5.69 6.80 -3.27
C ALA A 68 5.34 7.87 -4.31
N GLN A 69 5.03 7.44 -5.53
CA GLN A 69 4.58 8.35 -6.59
C GLN A 69 3.17 8.88 -6.30
N GLU A 70 2.30 8.03 -5.74
CA GLU A 70 0.95 8.38 -5.32
C GLU A 70 0.54 7.47 -4.15
N ALA A 71 -0.02 8.08 -3.10
CA ALA A 71 -0.44 7.36 -1.90
C ALA A 71 -1.81 7.90 -1.46
N ILE A 72 -2.83 7.04 -1.58
CA ILE A 72 -4.23 7.37 -1.25
C ILE A 72 -4.70 6.37 -0.20
N TYR A 73 -5.50 6.83 0.76
CA TYR A 73 -6.19 5.95 1.69
C TYR A 73 -7.69 6.00 1.47
N VAL A 74 -8.36 4.88 1.69
CA VAL A 74 -9.81 4.77 1.73
C VAL A 74 -10.18 4.12 3.06
N ALA A 75 -10.75 4.90 3.96
CA ALA A 75 -11.31 4.37 5.20
C ALA A 75 -12.60 3.61 4.86
N GLY A 76 -12.66 2.34 5.25
CA GLY A 76 -13.78 1.49 4.90
C GLY A 76 -13.62 0.10 5.47
N ASP A 77 -14.75 -0.54 5.73
CA ASP A 77 -14.80 -1.96 6.06
C ASP A 77 -15.10 -2.76 4.79
N ILE A 78 -14.31 -3.80 4.52
CA ILE A 78 -14.42 -4.64 3.33
C ILE A 78 -15.46 -5.75 3.51
N ILE A 79 -15.89 -6.00 4.76
CA ILE A 79 -16.84 -7.07 5.10
C ILE A 79 -18.30 -6.60 5.00
N SER A 80 -18.57 -5.31 5.20
CA SER A 80 -19.92 -4.74 5.11
C SER A 80 -20.23 -4.31 3.68
N GLY A 81 -21.47 -4.57 3.23
CA GLY A 81 -22.03 -4.00 2.01
C GLY A 81 -21.96 -2.47 1.98
N PRO A 82 -22.21 -1.83 0.83
CA PRO A 82 -21.62 -0.55 0.44
C PRO A 82 -21.90 0.56 1.45
N SER A 83 -20.92 0.85 2.31
CA SER A 83 -20.79 2.12 3.01
C SER A 83 -19.65 2.91 2.36
N CYS A 84 -19.84 3.23 1.09
CA CYS A 84 -18.96 4.13 0.36
C CYS A 84 -19.19 5.53 0.94
N ILE A 85 -18.40 5.93 1.94
CA ILE A 85 -18.40 7.30 2.46
C ILE A 85 -17.57 8.14 1.49
N CYS A 86 -18.14 8.41 0.32
CA CYS A 86 -17.62 9.39 -0.62
C CYS A 86 -18.08 10.78 -0.14
N PRO A 87 -17.19 11.75 0.14
CA PRO A 87 -17.59 13.12 0.52
C PRO A 87 -18.23 13.93 -0.62
N GLY A 88 -18.59 13.29 -1.75
CA GLY A 88 -19.15 13.92 -2.94
C GLY A 88 -20.52 13.37 -3.37
N CYS A 89 -21.15 12.48 -2.59
CA CYS A 89 -22.56 12.12 -2.81
C CYS A 89 -23.45 12.97 -1.88
N SER A 90 -23.81 14.14 -2.36
CA SER A 90 -24.97 14.93 -1.94
C SER A 90 -25.93 15.03 -3.12
#